data_AF-A0A961R6U9-F1
#
_entry.id   AF-A0A961R6U9-F1
#
_cell.length_a   1.000
_cell.length_b   1.000
_cell.length_c   1.000
_cell.angle_alpha   90.00
_cell.angle_beta   90.00
_cell.angle_gamma   90.00
#
_symmetry.space_group_name_H-M   'P 1'
#
loop_
_entity.id
_entity.type
_entity.pdbx_description
1 polymer ?
#
loop_
_entity_poly.entity_id
_entity_poly.type
_entity_poly.pdbx_seq_one_letter_code
_entity_poly.pdbx_strand_id
1 'polypeptide(L)' 'IAGGDAGYNAGKLLDLLGGKKSAYRDMVLMNAAASLIVADRAENLAEGAELAAAAIDNGAAHAVLDRLVAVSNQGIQ' A
#
# COMPACT_ATOMS: atom_id res chain seq x y z
N ILE A 1 -3.09 11.72 10.97
CA ILE A 1 -4.04 10.99 10.11
C ILE A 1 -5.06 10.33 11.03
N ALA A 2 -6.35 10.65 10.92
CA ALA A 2 -7.37 10.02 11.75
C ALA A 2 -7.93 8.79 11.01
N GLY A 3 -8.02 7.66 11.70
CA GLY A 3 -8.78 6.50 11.25
C GLY A 3 -10.25 6.59 11.66
N GLY A 4 -11.03 5.61 11.22
CA GLY A 4 -12.44 5.43 11.61
C GLY A 4 -12.72 3.98 11.96
N ASP A 5 -13.96 3.55 11.75
CA ASP A 5 -14.35 2.14 11.84
C ASP A 5 -13.69 1.27 10.76
N ALA A 6 -13.94 -0.04 10.83
CA ALA A 6 -13.36 -1.02 9.91
C ALA A 6 -13.72 -0.74 8.44
N GLY A 7 -14.98 -0.38 8.14
CA GLY A 7 -15.43 -0.10 6.78
C GLY A 7 -14.83 1.19 6.24
N TYR A 8 -14.76 2.23 7.08
CA TYR A 8 -14.07 3.47 6.73
C TYR A 8 -12.61 3.25 6.37
N ASN A 9 -11.86 2.54 7.22
CA ASN A 9 -10.43 2.31 7.00
C ASN A 9 -10.18 1.43 5.76
N ALA A 10 -11.01 0.40 5.55
CA ALA A 10 -10.94 -0.44 4.35
C ALA A 10 -11.18 0.38 3.08
N GLY A 11 -12.21 1.24 3.07
CA GLY A 11 -12.48 2.15 1.96
C GLY A 11 -11.31 3.09 1.66
N LYS A 12 -10.68 3.67 2.70
CA LYS A 12 -9.51 4.54 2.54
C LYS A 12 -8.30 3.81 1.97
N LEU A 13 -8.08 2.56 2.36
CA LEU A 13 -7.01 1.72 1.83
C LEU A 13 -7.28 1.35 0.36
N LEU A 14 -8.50 0.92 0.03
CA LEU A 14 -8.87 0.58 -1.36
C LEU A 14 -8.80 1.79 -2.30
N ASP A 15 -9.27 2.95 -1.85
CA ASP A 15 -9.11 4.23 -2.56
C ASP A 15 -7.62 4.50 -2.88
N LEU A 16 -6.75 4.34 -1.88
CA LEU A 16 -5.31 4.52 -2.03
C LEU A 16 -4.71 3.53 -3.03
N LEU A 17 -5.06 2.25 -2.93
CA LEU A 17 -4.57 1.21 -3.85
C LEU A 17 -5.12 1.38 -5.27
N GLY A 18 -6.24 2.11 -5.42
CA GLY A 18 -6.75 2.61 -6.70
C GLY A 18 -6.06 3.87 -7.22
N GLY A 19 -4.98 4.34 -6.58
CA GLY A 19 -4.20 5.49 -7.02
C GLY A 19 -4.69 6.84 -6.51
N LYS A 20 -5.68 6.89 -5.59
CA LYS A 20 -6.21 8.16 -5.07
C LYS A 20 -5.13 8.94 -4.30
N LYS A 21 -4.74 10.10 -4.82
CA LYS A 21 -3.82 11.02 -4.16
C LYS A 21 -4.47 11.65 -2.93
N SER A 22 -3.80 11.60 -1.79
CA SER A 22 -4.26 12.17 -0.51
C SER A 22 -3.13 12.19 0.52
N ALA A 23 -3.28 12.98 1.59
CA ALA A 23 -2.34 12.96 2.72
C ALA A 23 -2.22 11.56 3.40
N TYR A 24 -3.26 10.72 3.29
CA TYR A 24 -3.18 9.32 3.72
C TYR A 24 -2.18 8.54 2.86
N ARG A 25 -2.20 8.76 1.53
CA ARG A 25 -1.24 8.17 0.58
C ARG A 25 0.17 8.64 0.84
N ASP A 26 0.39 9.93 1.04
CA ASP A 26 1.74 10.46 1.25
C ASP A 26 2.40 9.82 2.48
N MET A 27 1.64 9.62 3.55
CA MET A 27 2.13 8.93 4.76
C MET A 27 2.39 7.44 4.55
N VAL A 28 1.54 6.75 3.77
CA VAL A 28 1.78 5.34 3.39
C VAL A 28 3.03 5.20 2.53
N LEU A 29 3.25 6.12 1.57
CA LEU A 29 4.46 6.13 0.74
C LEU A 29 5.72 6.30 1.58
N MET A 30 5.70 7.20 2.58
CA MET A 30 6.85 7.39 3.46
C MET A 30 7.17 6.15 4.30
N ASN A 31 6.15 5.49 4.86
CA ASN A 31 6.35 4.25 5.61
C ASN A 31 6.85 3.10 4.70
N ALA A 32 6.27 2.97 3.51
CA ALA A 32 6.69 1.98 2.52
C ALA A 32 8.12 2.23 2.04
N ALA A 33 8.51 3.48 1.81
CA ALA A 33 9.87 3.87 1.47
C ALA A 33 10.88 3.41 2.54
N ALA A 34 10.58 3.68 3.82
CA ALA A 34 11.41 3.21 4.92
C ALA A 34 11.51 1.67 4.96
N SER A 35 10.41 0.95 4.73
CA SER A 35 10.42 -0.51 4.64
C SER A 35 11.24 -1.02 3.45
N LEU A 36 11.21 -0.34 2.30
CA LEU A 36 12.00 -0.70 1.12
C LEU A 36 13.49 -0.52 1.36
N ILE A 37 13.91 0.53 2.08
CA ILE A 37 15.31 0.71 2.50
C ILE A 37 15.75 -0.46 3.40
N VAL A 38 14.94 -0.79 4.43
CA VAL A 38 15.25 -1.91 5.34
C VAL A 38 15.34 -3.25 4.61
N ALA A 39 14.64 -3.39 3.49
CA ALA A 39 14.65 -4.57 2.64
C ALA A 39 15.74 -4.54 1.54
N ASP A 40 16.68 -3.59 1.58
CA ASP A 40 17.72 -3.36 0.57
C ASP A 40 17.15 -3.19 -0.86
N ARG A 41 15.99 -2.53 -0.97
CA ARG A 41 15.29 -2.25 -2.25
C ARG A 41 15.34 -0.78 -2.67
N ALA A 42 15.82 0.11 -1.81
CA ALA A 42 16.03 1.53 -2.10
C ALA A 42 17.22 2.05 -1.29
N GLU A 43 17.99 2.97 -1.85
CA GLU A 43 19.17 3.55 -1.19
C GLU A 43 18.79 4.69 -0.24
N ASN A 44 17.65 5.35 -0.47
CA ASN A 44 17.19 6.47 0.32
C ASN A 44 15.65 6.63 0.28
N LEU A 45 15.12 7.54 1.09
CA LEU A 45 13.67 7.74 1.24
C LEU A 45 13.01 8.28 -0.03
N ALA A 46 13.71 9.09 -0.83
CA ALA A 46 13.13 9.65 -2.06
C ALA A 46 12.93 8.54 -3.09
N GLU A 47 13.97 7.73 -3.34
CA GLU A 47 13.88 6.56 -4.22
C GLU A 47 12.82 5.56 -3.73
N GLY A 48 12.81 5.26 -2.42
CA GLY A 48 11.80 4.36 -1.84
C GLY A 48 10.37 4.88 -2.02
N ALA A 49 10.15 6.19 -1.91
CA ALA A 49 8.84 6.80 -2.12
C ALA A 49 8.42 6.74 -3.60
N GLU A 50 9.35 6.91 -4.54
CA GLU A 50 9.11 6.76 -5.97
C GLU A 50 8.72 5.32 -6.33
N LEU A 51 9.45 4.33 -5.80
CA LEU A 51 9.15 2.91 -5.99
C LEU A 51 7.78 2.53 -5.40
N ALA A 52 7.48 3.00 -4.18
CA ALA A 52 6.19 2.78 -3.55
C ALA A 52 5.04 3.45 -4.35
N ALA A 53 5.26 4.65 -4.86
CA ALA A 53 4.28 5.36 -5.69
C ALA A 53 4.04 4.61 -7.00
N ALA A 54 5.10 4.16 -7.67
CA ALA A 54 4.99 3.37 -8.89
C ALA A 54 4.20 2.08 -8.66
N ALA A 55 4.46 1.35 -7.57
CA ALA A 55 3.75 0.12 -7.23
C ALA A 55 2.25 0.32 -6.94
N ILE A 56 1.88 1.48 -6.37
CA ILE A 56 0.46 1.84 -6.20
C ILE A 56 -0.14 2.22 -7.55
N ASP A 57 0.49 3.15 -8.27
CA ASP A 57 -0.09 3.80 -9.44
C ASP A 57 -0.19 2.84 -10.65
N ASN A 58 0.67 1.82 -10.73
CA ASN A 58 0.58 0.77 -11.74
C ASN A 58 -0.33 -0.42 -11.33
N GLY A 59 -0.93 -0.39 -10.14
CA GLY A 59 -1.84 -1.42 -9.63
C GLY A 59 -1.18 -2.66 -9.04
N ALA A 60 0.16 -2.77 -9.02
CA ALA A 60 0.85 -3.93 -8.46
C ALA A 60 0.53 -4.16 -6.98
N ALA A 61 0.44 -3.08 -6.19
CA ALA A 61 0.08 -3.16 -4.77
C ALA A 61 -1.35 -3.70 -4.56
N HIS A 62 -2.29 -3.30 -5.43
CA HIS A 62 -3.67 -3.80 -5.40
C HIS A 62 -3.72 -5.30 -5.75
N ALA A 63 -3.00 -5.72 -6.79
CA ALA A 63 -2.92 -7.13 -7.17
C ALA A 63 -2.36 -8.03 -6.06
N VAL A 64 -1.44 -7.52 -5.24
CA VAL A 64 -0.95 -8.24 -4.05
C VAL A 64 -2.04 -8.39 -2.99
N LEU A 65 -2.88 -7.36 -2.77
CA LEU A 65 -4.04 -7.47 -1.88
C LEU A 65 -5.02 -8.54 -2.39
N ASP A 66 -5.35 -8.53 -3.70
CA ASP A 66 -6.24 -9.53 -4.30
C ASP A 66 -5.71 -10.96 -4.10
N ARG A 67 -4.40 -11.15 -4.32
CA ARG A 67 -3.74 -12.44 -4.10
C ARG A 67 -3.78 -12.86 -2.62
N LEU A 68 -3.56 -11.91 -1.70
CA LEU A 68 -3.61 -12.17 -0.26
C LEU A 68 -5.01 -12.63 0.15
N VAL A 69 -6.06 -11.94 -0.30
CA VAL A 69 -7.46 -12.31 -0.06
C VAL A 69 -7.76 -13.71 -0.60
N ALA A 70 -7.32 -14.02 -1.82
CA ALA A 70 -7.52 -15.33 -2.42
C ALA A 70 -6.85 -16.44 -1.58
N VAL A 71 -5.58 -16.27 -1.21
CA VAL A 71 -4.84 -17.26 -0.42
C VAL A 71 -5.37 -17.40 1.01
N SER A 72 -5.71 -16.30 1.69
CA SER A 72 -6.20 -16.35 3.07
C SER A 72 -7.55 -17.05 3.19
N ASN A 73 -8.36 -17.03 2.12
CA ASN A 73 -9.71 -17.58 2.10
C ASN A 73 -9.76 -19.00 1.50
N GLN A 74 -8.65 -19.53 0.96
CA GLN A 74 -8.56 -20.88 0.40
C GLN A 74 -8.58 -22.01 1.47
N GLY A 75 -8.47 -21.68 2.76
CA GLY A 75 -8.38 -22.64 3.87
C GLY A 75 -9.70 -23.16 4.46
N ILE A 76 -10.85 -22.97 3.80
CA ILE A 76 -12.14 -23.53 4.24
C ILE A 76 -12.85 -24.16 3.03
N GLN A 77 -12.35 -25.31 2.59
CA GLN A 77 -13.10 -26.30 1.82
C GLN A 77 -12.79 -27.70 2.36
#